data_AF-A0A141RP25-F1
#
_entry.id   AF-A0A141RP25-F1
#
_cell.length_a   1.000
_cell.length_b   1.000
_cell.length_c   1.000
_cell.angle_alpha   90.00
_cell.angle_beta   90.00
_cell.angle_gamma   90.00
#
_symmetry.space_group_name_H-M   'P 1'
#
loop_
_entity.id
_entity.type
_entity.pdbx_description
1 polymer ?
#
loop_
_entity_poly.entity_id
_entity_poly.type
_entity_poly.pdbx_seq_one_letter_code
_entity_poly.pdbx_strand_id
1 'polypeptide(L)'
;INFRRNALQLSVAALFSSAFMANAADIPQVKVTVTDKQCEPMIITVNAGKTQFIIQNHSQKALEWEILKGVMVVEERENIA
;
A
#
# COMPACT_ATOMS: atom_id res chain seq x y z
N ILE A 1 -37.99 17.92 42.90
CA ILE A 1 -38.27 17.43 41.52
C ILE A 1 -37.07 17.58 40.57
N ASN A 2 -36.07 18.43 40.84
CA ASN A 2 -34.93 18.66 39.93
C ASN A 2 -33.77 17.65 40.01
N PHE A 3 -33.70 16.78 41.03
CA PHE A 3 -32.58 15.84 41.18
C PHE A 3 -32.72 14.54 40.37
N ARG A 4 -33.96 14.15 40.00
CA ARG A 4 -34.24 12.92 39.23
C ARG A 4 -34.08 13.08 37.71
N ARG A 5 -33.98 14.31 37.20
CA ARG A 5 -33.84 14.60 35.76
C ARG A 5 -32.39 14.53 35.26
N ASN A 6 -31.40 14.78 36.13
CA ASN A 6 -29.98 14.73 35.73
C ASN A 6 -29.42 13.30 35.60
N ALA A 7 -29.93 12.34 36.36
CA ALA A 7 -29.44 10.96 36.32
C ALA A 7 -29.87 10.21 35.04
N LEU A 8 -30.99 10.61 34.43
CA LEU A 8 -31.48 10.05 33.16
C LEU A 8 -30.75 10.60 31.93
N GLN A 9 -30.04 11.72 32.06
CA GLN A 9 -29.31 12.33 30.94
C GLN A 9 -27.89 11.76 30.79
N LEU A 10 -27.31 11.23 31.88
CA LEU A 10 -25.96 10.67 31.88
C LEU A 10 -25.89 9.25 31.31
N SER A 11 -26.99 8.47 31.36
CA SER A 11 -27.02 7.09 30.87
C SER A 11 -27.27 6.95 29.37
N VAL A 12 -27.83 7.97 28.70
CA VAL A 12 -28.08 7.92 27.24
C VAL A 12 -26.85 8.32 26.41
N ALA A 13 -25.92 9.10 26.99
CA ALA A 13 -24.71 9.54 26.30
C ALA A 13 -23.65 8.44 26.11
N ALA A 14 -23.74 7.31 26.83
CA ALA A 14 -22.77 6.23 26.75
C ALA A 14 -23.05 5.20 25.63
N LEU A 15 -24.23 5.22 25.02
CA LEU A 15 -24.65 4.20 24.04
C LEU A 15 -24.34 4.55 22.57
N PHE A 16 -23.84 5.75 22.28
CA PHE A 16 -23.62 6.21 20.90
C PHE A 16 -22.15 6.31 20.48
N SER A 17 -21.20 6.06 21.37
CA SER A 17 -19.78 6.37 21.10
C SER A 17 -18.99 5.27 20.38
N SER A 18 -19.60 4.13 20.02
CA SER A 18 -18.88 2.98 19.45
C SER A 18 -19.11 2.76 17.94
N ALA A 19 -19.82 3.64 17.24
CA ALA A 19 -20.33 3.31 15.91
C ALA A 19 -19.32 3.38 14.73
N PHE A 20 -18.09 3.90 14.90
CA PHE A 20 -17.19 4.06 13.74
C PHE A 20 -15.70 3.84 14.08
N MET A 21 -15.34 2.61 14.48
CA MET A 21 -13.96 2.16 14.27
C MET A 21 -13.85 1.56 12.86
N ALA A 22 -13.68 2.42 11.86
CA ALA A 22 -13.24 1.97 10.55
C ALA A 22 -11.78 1.53 10.68
N ASN A 23 -11.55 0.21 10.81
CA ASN A 23 -10.21 -0.35 10.64
C ASN A 23 -9.83 -0.15 9.18
N ALA A 24 -8.94 0.81 8.91
CA ALA A 24 -8.29 0.88 7.62
C ALA A 24 -7.54 -0.45 7.44
N ALA A 25 -8.02 -1.31 6.54
CA ALA A 25 -7.32 -2.55 6.24
C ALA A 25 -5.91 -2.21 5.74
N ASP A 26 -4.90 -2.87 6.30
CA ASP A 26 -3.52 -2.69 5.88
C ASP A 26 -3.38 -3.01 4.38
N ILE A 27 -2.85 -2.05 3.62
CA ILE A 27 -2.59 -2.24 2.19
C ILE A 27 -1.33 -3.10 2.08
N PRO A 28 -1.35 -4.23 1.35
CA PRO A 28 -0.15 -5.03 1.13
C PRO A 28 0.99 -4.19 0.56
N GLN A 29 2.17 -4.27 1.20
CA GLN A 29 3.37 -3.55 0.78
C GLN A 29 4.37 -4.49 0.11
N VAL A 30 4.94 -4.06 -1.01
CA VAL A 30 6.03 -4.72 -1.72
C VAL A 30 7.21 -3.78 -1.79
N LYS A 31 8.37 -4.23 -1.30
CA LYS A 31 9.59 -3.44 -1.30
C LYS A 31 10.43 -3.76 -2.53
N VAL A 32 10.91 -2.72 -3.20
CA VAL A 32 11.78 -2.84 -4.37
C VAL A 32 13.01 -1.99 -4.13
N THR A 33 14.17 -2.63 -4.02
CA THR A 33 15.45 -1.94 -3.88
C THR A 33 16.09 -1.81 -5.26
N VAL A 34 16.43 -0.60 -5.67
CA VAL A 34 17.17 -0.35 -6.91
C VAL A 34 18.63 -0.12 -6.55
N THR A 35 19.50 -1.01 -6.99
CA THR A 35 20.95 -0.90 -6.80
C THR A 35 21.63 -0.34 -8.06
N ASP A 36 22.95 -0.14 -8.02
CA ASP A 36 23.74 0.23 -9.21
C ASP A 36 23.69 -0.80 -10.34
N LYS A 37 23.27 -2.05 -10.06
CA LYS A 37 23.28 -3.16 -11.02
C LYS A 37 21.89 -3.58 -11.48
N GLN A 38 20.95 -3.69 -10.55
CA GLN A 38 19.62 -4.26 -10.81
C GLN A 38 18.61 -3.90 -9.71
N CYS A 39 17.34 -4.23 -9.97
CA CYS A 39 16.28 -4.21 -8.97
C CYS A 39 16.27 -5.51 -8.15
N GLU A 40 15.90 -5.40 -6.88
CA GLU A 40 15.75 -6.51 -5.96
C GLU A 40 14.39 -6.41 -5.26
N PRO A 41 13.44 -7.34 -5.54
CA PRO A 41 13.50 -8.37 -6.59
C PRO A 41 13.33 -7.76 -8.00
N MET A 42 13.88 -8.44 -9.02
CA MET A 42 13.76 -8.01 -10.42
C MET A 42 12.40 -8.38 -11.04
N ILE A 43 11.75 -9.42 -10.52
CA ILE A 43 10.42 -9.88 -10.95
C ILE A 43 9.50 -9.85 -9.74
N ILE A 44 8.33 -9.24 -9.92
CA ILE A 44 7.33 -9.09 -8.86
C ILE A 44 6.01 -9.66 -9.35
N THR A 45 5.41 -10.53 -8.55
CA THR A 45 4.03 -11.01 -8.76
C THR A 45 3.18 -10.53 -7.60
N VAL A 46 2.08 -9.85 -7.91
CA VAL A 46 1.12 -9.34 -6.92
C VAL A 46 -0.26 -9.87 -7.25
N ASN A 47 -1.04 -10.12 -6.20
CA ASN A 47 -2.45 -10.48 -6.35
C ASN A 47 -3.24 -9.29 -6.91
N ALA A 48 -4.34 -9.57 -7.60
CA ALA A 48 -5.27 -8.53 -8.02
C ALA A 48 -5.79 -7.76 -6.79
N GLY A 49 -5.82 -6.43 -6.89
CA GLY A 49 -6.26 -5.55 -5.80
C GLY A 49 -5.31 -4.37 -5.59
N LYS A 50 -5.47 -3.68 -4.46
CA LYS A 50 -4.63 -2.54 -4.09
C LYS A 50 -3.32 -3.06 -3.49
N THR A 51 -2.21 -2.58 -4.01
CA THR A 51 -0.86 -2.87 -3.49
C THR A 51 -0.06 -1.57 -3.43
N GLN A 52 0.79 -1.44 -2.42
CA GLN A 52 1.69 -0.32 -2.25
C GLN A 52 3.13 -0.78 -2.54
N PHE A 53 3.79 -0.12 -3.48
CA PHE A 53 5.20 -0.37 -3.77
C PHE A 53 6.07 0.63 -3.02
N ILE A 54 7.06 0.13 -2.27
CA ILE A 54 8.05 0.95 -1.58
C ILE A 54 9.35 0.87 -2.38
N ILE A 55 9.58 1.88 -3.20
CA ILE A 55 10.80 1.98 -4.04
C ILE A 55 11.92 2.61 -3.21
N GLN A 56 13.02 1.89 -3.05
CA GLN A 56 14.21 2.37 -2.36
C GLN A 56 15.36 2.48 -3.34
N ASN A 57 15.87 3.69 -3.52
CA ASN A 57 17.09 3.92 -4.26
C ASN A 57 18.30 3.63 -3.36
N HIS A 58 19.00 2.54 -3.66
CA HIS A 58 20.30 2.17 -3.07
C HIS A 58 21.41 2.19 -4.14
N SER A 59 21.21 2.95 -5.21
CA SER A 59 22.23 3.22 -6.21
C SER A 59 22.94 4.54 -5.89
N GLN A 60 24.06 4.78 -6.56
CA GLN A 60 24.82 6.03 -6.50
C GLN A 60 24.24 7.12 -7.43
N LYS A 61 23.17 6.83 -8.16
CA LYS A 61 22.57 7.73 -9.16
C LYS A 61 21.17 8.18 -8.71
N ALA A 62 20.73 9.32 -9.26
CA ALA A 62 19.33 9.72 -9.13
C ALA A 62 18.45 8.70 -9.87
N LEU A 63 17.32 8.34 -9.26
CA LEU A 63 16.40 7.33 -9.77
C LEU A 63 15.09 7.97 -10.20
N GLU A 64 14.69 7.68 -11.43
CA GLU A 64 13.33 7.87 -11.94
C GLU A 64 12.72 6.48 -12.17
N TRP A 65 11.42 6.34 -11.88
CA TRP A 65 10.72 5.08 -12.06
C TRP A 65 9.27 5.31 -12.49
N GLU A 66 8.75 4.35 -13.25
CA GLU A 66 7.38 4.36 -13.77
C GLU A 66 6.82 2.92 -13.81
N ILE A 67 5.49 2.80 -13.81
CA ILE A 67 4.80 1.52 -14.02
C ILE A 67 4.13 1.59 -15.38
N LEU A 68 4.69 0.87 -16.35
CA LEU A 68 4.15 0.76 -17.70
C LEU A 68 3.22 -0.44 -17.83
N LYS A 69 2.16 -0.29 -18.64
CA LYS A 69 1.26 -1.40 -18.99
C LYS A 69 1.66 -1.98 -20.34
N GLY A 70 2.19 -3.21 -20.32
CA GLY A 70 2.63 -3.94 -21.50
C GLY A 70 4.07 -3.59 -21.89
N VAL A 71 4.93 -4.60 -21.98
CA VAL A 71 6.25 -4.47 -22.60
C VAL A 71 6.06 -4.89 -24.05
N MET A 72 6.30 -3.97 -25.00
CA MET A 72 6.53 -4.36 -26.39
C MET A 72 7.82 -5.18 -26.42
N VAL A 73 7.73 -6.48 -26.71
CA VAL A 73 8.89 -7.27 -27.13
C VAL A 73 9.23 -6.78 -28.54
N VAL A 74 10.16 -5.82 -28.64
CA VAL A 74 10.47 -5.18 -29.94
C VAL A 74 11.14 -6.18 -30.89
N GLU A 75 11.95 -7.11 -30.38
CA GLU A 75 12.50 -8.23 -31.14
C GLU A 75 13.33 -9.13 -30.20
N GLU A 76 13.19 -10.45 -30.34
CA GLU A 76 14.00 -11.46 -29.67
C GLU A 76 14.84 -12.16 -30.77
N ARG A 77 16.18 -12.00 -30.74
CA ARG A 77 17.10 -12.69 -31.67
C ARG A 77 17.97 -13.65 -30.89
N GLU A 78 17.79 -14.94 -31.15
CA GLU A 78 18.70 -16.00 -30.72
C GLU A 78 19.82 -16.12 -31.78
N ASN A 79 21.05 -15.73 -31.44
CA ASN A 79 22.23 -16.02 -32.27
C ASN A 79 22.69 -17.44 -31.97
N ILE A 80 22.15 -18.42 -32.70
CA ILE A 80 22.68 -19.78 -32.69
C ILE A 80 23.90 -19.80 -33.62
N ALA A 81 25.07 -20.13 -33.04
CA ALA A 81 26.32 -20.44 -33.75
C ALA A 81 26.44 -21.94 -34.00
#